data_AF-A0A4Q7UPU6-F1
#
_entry.id   AF-A0A4Q7UPU6-F1
#
_cell.length_a   1.000
_cell.length_b   1.000
_cell.length_c   1.000
_cell.angle_alpha   90.00
_cell.angle_beta   90.00
_cell.angle_gamma   90.00
#
_symmetry.space_group_name_H-M   'P 1'
#
loop_
_entity.id
_entity.type
_entity.pdbx_description
1 polymer ?
#
loop_
_entity_poly.entity_id
_entity_poly.type
_entity_poly.pdbx_seq_one_letter_code
_entity_poly.pdbx_strand_id
1 'polypeptide(L)'
;MMRSVRRVVGMATIGLVAAAVTGLGAGVANAQETPPPVATITNLTGQSTSVKLDSGFVEALGSLGVAPGPSGNAKIADGSASFPITGGNVTVYKPGDVNPYVQGSIKHEGSGLTLTKGDTKVTLDNFVIDPGDPAILTGRVSAGGKVVAESTTLFDLNGSTLKPISVDSSAGTATLTGTTVTLNSGAAEALNGAFSTDALKGGTVIGIATIVVNTKSGDMPMPSGGVETGGGSTSGIEDSGLIVAGGVLLLGAAGAVAVSRRRAGSRS
;
A
#
# COMPACT_ATOMS: atom_id res chain seq x y z
N MET A 1 -46.25 20.98 37.96
CA MET A 1 -46.08 22.41 37.63
C MET A 1 -46.07 22.55 36.11
N MET A 2 -47.26 22.77 35.53
CA MET A 2 -47.45 23.11 34.11
C MET A 2 -46.88 24.49 33.83
N ARG A 3 -46.28 24.70 32.66
CA ARG A 3 -46.66 25.78 31.71
C ARG A 3 -46.30 25.36 30.27
N SER A 4 -47.33 25.30 29.44
CA SER A 4 -47.30 25.08 27.99
C SER A 4 -47.26 26.42 27.23
N VAL A 5 -47.38 26.34 25.88
CA VAL A 5 -47.92 27.32 24.90
C VAL A 5 -46.83 28.17 24.19
N ARG A 6 -46.77 28.37 22.86
CA ARG A 6 -47.51 27.95 21.64
C ARG A 6 -46.65 28.25 20.38
N ARG A 7 -46.90 27.44 19.34
CA ARG A 7 -46.87 27.63 17.86
C ARG A 7 -46.71 29.06 17.29
N VAL A 8 -46.08 29.19 16.10
CA VAL A 8 -46.65 29.81 14.87
C VAL A 8 -45.87 29.35 13.61
N VAL A 9 -46.61 29.23 12.50
CA VAL A 9 -46.32 28.77 11.12
C VAL A 9 -46.12 29.97 10.18
N GLY A 10 -45.42 29.80 9.04
CA GLY A 10 -45.52 30.66 7.82
C GLY A 10 -44.21 30.64 7.01
N MET A 11 -44.06 29.92 5.88
CA MET A 11 -44.63 30.01 4.52
C MET A 11 -44.05 31.15 3.63
N ALA A 12 -43.38 30.72 2.55
CA ALA A 12 -43.13 31.34 1.23
C ALA A 12 -42.31 32.65 1.07
N THR A 13 -41.30 32.64 0.20
CA THR A 13 -41.35 33.27 -1.15
C THR A 13 -40.03 33.10 -1.93
N ILE A 14 -40.18 32.89 -3.25
CA ILE A 14 -39.14 32.89 -4.28
C ILE A 14 -38.68 34.34 -4.51
N GLY A 15 -37.37 34.58 -4.49
CA GLY A 15 -36.77 35.87 -4.82
C GLY A 15 -35.48 35.67 -5.61
N LEU A 16 -35.53 36.08 -6.88
CA LEU A 16 -34.48 36.02 -7.88
C LEU A 16 -33.49 37.19 -7.62
N VAL A 17 -32.21 36.92 -7.37
CA VAL A 17 -31.16 37.96 -7.34
C VAL A 17 -30.02 37.56 -8.27
N ALA A 18 -29.81 38.39 -9.28
CA ALA A 18 -28.75 38.30 -10.25
C ALA A 18 -27.40 38.79 -9.67
N ALA A 19 -26.34 38.10 -10.10
CA ALA A 19 -24.90 38.28 -9.95
C ALA A 19 -24.33 39.60 -9.36
N ALA A 20 -23.51 39.42 -8.31
CA ALA A 20 -22.29 40.21 -8.12
C ALA A 20 -21.12 39.22 -7.98
N VAL A 21 -20.24 39.20 -8.97
CA VAL A 21 -19.07 38.33 -9.04
C VAL A 21 -17.96 38.98 -8.20
N THR A 22 -17.74 38.49 -6.99
CA THR A 22 -16.60 38.89 -6.15
C THR A 22 -15.86 37.65 -5.67
N GLY A 23 -14.82 37.30 -6.43
CA GLY A 23 -13.59 36.66 -5.95
C GLY A 23 -13.74 35.43 -5.06
N LEU A 24 -14.34 34.35 -5.57
CA LEU A 24 -13.92 33.02 -5.15
C LEU A 24 -12.48 32.87 -5.62
N GLY A 25 -11.52 33.05 -4.72
CA GLY A 25 -10.17 32.55 -4.93
C GLY A 25 -10.31 31.06 -5.19
N ALA A 26 -10.30 30.69 -6.47
CA ALA A 26 -10.06 29.33 -6.90
C ALA A 26 -8.67 28.99 -6.36
N GLY A 27 -8.64 28.42 -5.16
CA GLY A 27 -7.49 27.65 -4.74
C GLY A 27 -7.33 26.61 -5.82
N VAL A 28 -6.34 26.82 -6.69
CA VAL A 28 -5.81 25.74 -7.51
C VAL A 28 -5.39 24.70 -6.48
N ALA A 29 -6.23 23.68 -6.32
CA ALA A 29 -5.79 22.45 -5.69
C ALA A 29 -4.64 22.02 -6.57
N ASN A 30 -3.41 22.26 -6.11
CA ASN A 30 -2.26 21.57 -6.65
C ASN A 30 -2.60 20.11 -6.44
N ALA A 31 -3.01 19.43 -7.51
CA ALA A 31 -3.02 17.99 -7.52
C ALA A 31 -1.56 17.63 -7.23
N GLN A 32 -1.28 17.24 -5.98
CA GLN A 32 0.03 16.75 -5.63
C GLN A 32 0.22 15.51 -6.51
N GLU A 33 1.06 15.62 -7.54
CA GLU A 33 1.37 14.50 -8.39
C GLU A 33 1.95 13.41 -7.50
N THR A 34 1.20 12.33 -7.33
CA THR A 34 1.72 11.15 -6.65
C THR A 34 2.98 10.71 -7.40
N PRO A 35 4.13 10.55 -6.72
CA PRO A 35 5.37 10.18 -7.37
C PRO A 35 5.18 8.95 -8.25
N PRO A 36 5.77 8.91 -9.47
CA PRO A 36 5.60 7.77 -10.36
C PRO A 36 6.17 6.50 -9.70
N PRO A 37 5.47 5.36 -9.78
CA PRO A 37 5.96 4.11 -9.22
C PRO A 37 7.21 3.65 -9.97
N VAL A 38 8.15 3.00 -9.26
CA VAL A 38 9.32 2.37 -9.86
C VAL A 38 8.97 1.06 -10.57
N ALA A 39 7.92 0.38 -10.10
CA ALA A 39 7.40 -0.82 -10.70
C ALA A 39 5.91 -0.98 -10.35
N THR A 40 5.15 -1.54 -11.27
CA THR A 40 3.76 -1.94 -11.04
C THR A 40 3.55 -3.29 -11.68
N ILE A 41 2.96 -4.21 -10.93
CA ILE A 41 2.52 -5.52 -11.40
C ILE A 41 1.03 -5.59 -11.11
N THR A 42 0.22 -5.47 -12.16
CA THR A 42 -1.24 -5.46 -12.08
C THR A 42 -1.83 -6.84 -11.89
N ASN A 43 -1.15 -7.88 -12.39
CA ASN A 43 -1.54 -9.26 -12.18
C ASN A 43 -0.34 -10.07 -11.68
N LEU A 44 -0.24 -10.24 -10.37
CA LEU A 44 0.80 -11.05 -9.75
C LEU A 44 0.61 -12.52 -10.14
N THR A 45 1.44 -12.98 -11.06
CA THR A 45 1.75 -14.40 -11.19
C THR A 45 3.12 -14.60 -10.54
N GLY A 46 3.24 -15.55 -9.62
CA GLY A 46 4.43 -15.64 -8.77
C GLY A 46 4.69 -17.05 -8.27
N GLN A 47 5.88 -17.24 -7.68
CA GLN A 47 6.31 -18.54 -7.18
C GLN A 47 5.70 -18.78 -5.79
N SER A 48 6.13 -18.02 -4.79
CA SER A 48 5.70 -18.23 -3.41
C SER A 48 6.15 -17.09 -2.49
N THR A 49 5.41 -16.92 -1.39
CA THR A 49 5.89 -16.22 -0.20
C THR A 49 6.34 -17.26 0.81
N SER A 50 7.56 -17.13 1.33
CA SER A 50 8.13 -18.03 2.33
C SER A 50 8.43 -17.28 3.62
N VAL A 51 8.03 -17.83 4.75
CA VAL A 51 8.30 -17.29 6.09
C VAL A 51 9.25 -18.24 6.80
N LYS A 52 10.47 -17.78 7.08
CA LYS A 52 11.39 -18.50 7.95
C LYS A 52 10.90 -18.33 9.39
N LEU A 53 10.47 -19.43 10.01
CA LEU A 53 9.96 -19.41 11.36
C LEU A 53 11.08 -19.10 12.35
N ASP A 54 10.78 -18.24 13.32
CA ASP A 54 11.67 -17.92 14.42
C ASP A 54 11.81 -19.12 15.36
N SER A 55 13.02 -19.39 15.84
CA SER A 55 13.27 -20.53 16.73
C SER A 55 12.52 -20.38 18.06
N GLY A 56 12.44 -19.17 18.60
CA GLY A 56 11.69 -18.89 19.83
C GLY A 56 10.19 -19.12 19.66
N PHE A 57 9.65 -18.83 18.47
CA PHE A 57 8.26 -19.15 18.16
C PHE A 57 8.02 -20.66 18.08
N VAL A 58 8.90 -21.41 17.40
CA VAL A 58 8.79 -22.87 17.29
C VAL A 58 8.92 -23.54 18.65
N GLU A 59 9.85 -23.08 19.50
CA GLU A 59 10.01 -23.56 20.87
C GLU A 59 8.81 -23.25 21.76
N ALA A 60 8.21 -22.06 21.62
CA ALA A 60 6.99 -21.69 22.33
C ALA A 60 5.82 -22.60 21.93
N LEU A 61 5.65 -22.86 20.62
CA LEU A 61 4.64 -23.80 20.14
C LEU A 61 4.89 -25.22 20.65
N GLY A 62 6.14 -25.68 20.62
CA GLY A 62 6.54 -26.98 21.15
C GLY A 62 6.23 -27.14 22.65
N SER A 63 6.53 -26.10 23.44
CA SER A 63 6.23 -26.06 24.89
C SER A 63 4.73 -26.09 25.18
N LEU A 64 3.91 -25.59 24.26
CA LEU A 64 2.45 -25.62 24.34
C LEU A 64 1.82 -26.92 23.82
N GLY A 65 2.63 -27.82 23.26
CA GLY A 65 2.15 -29.01 22.57
C GLY A 65 1.35 -28.70 21.31
N VAL A 66 1.56 -27.51 20.72
CA VAL A 66 0.92 -27.08 19.48
C VAL A 66 1.86 -27.40 18.33
N ALA A 67 1.48 -28.31 17.46
CA ALA A 67 2.23 -28.66 16.26
C ALA A 67 1.73 -27.83 15.07
N PRO A 68 2.56 -26.96 14.45
CA PRO A 68 2.23 -26.33 13.19
C PRO A 68 2.41 -27.31 12.04
N GLY A 69 1.49 -27.29 11.09
CA GLY A 69 1.50 -28.09 9.87
C GLY A 69 1.00 -27.29 8.67
N PRO A 70 1.35 -27.67 7.43
CA PRO A 70 0.81 -27.03 6.23
C PRO A 70 -0.66 -27.39 6.02
N SER A 71 -1.42 -26.49 5.40
CA SER A 71 -2.77 -26.74 4.86
C SER A 71 -2.81 -26.43 3.37
N GLY A 72 -3.57 -27.22 2.62
CA GLY A 72 -3.76 -27.04 1.17
C GLY A 72 -2.44 -27.09 0.40
N ASN A 73 -2.15 -26.06 -0.38
CA ASN A 73 -0.94 -25.98 -1.21
C ASN A 73 0.29 -25.42 -0.48
N ALA A 74 0.15 -25.07 0.81
CA ALA A 74 1.29 -24.64 1.61
C ALA A 74 2.28 -25.78 1.83
N LYS A 75 3.55 -25.44 2.01
CA LYS A 75 4.61 -26.39 2.36
C LYS A 75 5.35 -25.91 3.59
N ILE A 76 5.73 -26.81 4.49
CA ILE A 76 6.65 -26.51 5.58
C ILE A 76 7.85 -27.45 5.43
N ALA A 77 9.03 -26.87 5.23
CA ALA A 77 10.29 -27.60 5.11
C ALA A 77 11.41 -26.75 5.72
N ASP A 78 12.38 -27.40 6.37
CA ASP A 78 13.59 -26.74 6.90
C ASP A 78 13.30 -25.50 7.79
N GLY A 79 12.23 -25.57 8.60
CA GLY A 79 11.79 -24.47 9.46
C GLY A 79 11.23 -23.26 8.71
N SER A 80 10.87 -23.42 7.43
CA SER A 80 10.27 -22.37 6.60
C SER A 80 8.91 -22.80 6.07
N ALA A 81 7.91 -21.94 6.21
CA ALA A 81 6.58 -22.14 5.65
C ALA A 81 6.45 -21.38 4.33
N SER A 82 6.16 -22.08 3.24
CA SER A 82 6.04 -21.53 1.88
C SER A 82 4.60 -21.61 1.39
N PHE A 83 4.12 -20.50 0.83
CA PHE A 83 2.75 -20.28 0.38
C PHE A 83 2.77 -19.84 -1.09
N PRO A 84 2.28 -20.66 -2.03
CA PRO A 84 2.16 -20.28 -3.43
C PRO A 84 1.37 -18.98 -3.61
N ILE A 85 1.84 -18.11 -4.52
CA ILE A 85 1.12 -16.88 -4.88
C ILE A 85 0.10 -17.23 -5.96
N THR A 86 -1.16 -16.92 -5.67
CA THR A 86 -2.30 -17.24 -6.56
C THR A 86 -2.80 -16.03 -7.34
N GLY A 87 -2.46 -14.81 -6.90
CA GLY A 87 -2.89 -13.60 -7.56
C GLY A 87 -2.59 -12.35 -6.74
N GLY A 88 -3.11 -11.21 -7.22
CA GLY A 88 -2.99 -9.92 -6.57
C GLY A 88 -2.30 -8.87 -7.44
N ASN A 89 -1.92 -7.76 -6.83
CA ASN A 89 -1.20 -6.67 -7.47
C ASN A 89 -0.16 -6.08 -6.50
N VAL A 90 0.94 -5.57 -7.02
CA VAL A 90 1.95 -4.84 -6.23
C VAL A 90 2.40 -3.60 -6.99
N THR A 91 2.50 -2.49 -6.28
CA THR A 91 3.07 -1.24 -6.74
C THR A 91 4.23 -0.89 -5.81
N VAL A 92 5.38 -0.58 -6.38
CA VAL A 92 6.57 -0.18 -5.65
C VAL A 92 6.92 1.25 -6.04
N TYR A 93 7.20 2.08 -5.06
CA TYR A 93 7.66 3.47 -5.16
C TYR A 93 9.11 3.56 -4.69
N LYS A 94 9.77 4.70 -4.95
CA LYS A 94 11.08 4.95 -4.36
C LYS A 94 10.93 5.13 -2.84
N PRO A 95 11.82 4.53 -2.03
CA PRO A 95 11.84 4.80 -0.59
C PRO A 95 11.95 6.30 -0.31
N GLY A 96 11.05 6.84 0.50
CA GLY A 96 10.98 8.27 0.85
C GLY A 96 9.98 9.09 0.04
N ASP A 97 9.58 8.63 -1.14
CA ASP A 97 8.58 9.33 -1.99
C ASP A 97 7.15 9.04 -1.52
N VAL A 98 6.86 7.78 -1.19
CA VAL A 98 5.57 7.31 -0.68
C VAL A 98 5.83 6.36 0.50
N ASN A 99 5.07 6.50 1.57
CA ASN A 99 5.13 5.60 2.71
C ASN A 99 3.75 4.94 2.93
N PRO A 100 3.66 3.60 2.91
CA PRO A 100 4.71 2.64 2.56
C PRO A 100 5.03 2.68 1.07
N TYR A 101 6.31 2.46 0.75
CA TYR A 101 6.80 2.44 -0.63
C TYR A 101 6.43 1.16 -1.37
N VAL A 102 5.88 0.15 -0.69
CA VAL A 102 5.30 -1.05 -1.31
C VAL A 102 3.82 -1.05 -0.97
N GLN A 103 2.97 -1.17 -1.97
CA GLN A 103 1.51 -1.17 -1.83
C GLN A 103 0.90 -2.27 -2.70
N GLY A 104 -0.27 -2.77 -2.32
CA GLY A 104 -1.02 -3.72 -3.14
C GLY A 104 -1.74 -4.78 -2.32
N SER A 105 -1.94 -5.94 -2.93
CA SER A 105 -2.58 -7.09 -2.29
C SER A 105 -2.00 -8.35 -2.90
N ILE A 106 -1.52 -9.29 -2.08
CA ILE A 106 -0.95 -10.56 -2.53
C ILE A 106 -1.80 -11.69 -1.97
N LYS A 107 -2.33 -12.53 -2.86
CA LYS A 107 -3.28 -13.60 -2.51
C LYS A 107 -2.62 -14.96 -2.52
N HIS A 108 -2.94 -15.77 -1.52
CA HIS A 108 -2.47 -17.13 -1.32
C HIS A 108 -3.64 -18.11 -1.13
N GLU A 109 -4.62 -18.03 -2.03
CA GLU A 109 -5.84 -18.85 -1.96
C GLU A 109 -5.51 -20.34 -2.01
N GLY A 110 -6.26 -21.15 -1.24
CA GLY A 110 -6.03 -22.58 -1.13
C GLY A 110 -4.74 -22.98 -0.41
N SER A 111 -4.05 -22.05 0.24
CA SER A 111 -2.88 -22.31 1.08
C SER A 111 -3.14 -21.85 2.52
N GLY A 112 -2.54 -22.54 3.50
CA GLY A 112 -2.76 -22.22 4.90
C GLY A 112 -1.81 -22.91 5.87
N LEU A 113 -2.06 -22.70 7.16
CA LEU A 113 -1.40 -23.34 8.29
C LEU A 113 -2.44 -24.01 9.18
N THR A 114 -2.12 -25.20 9.67
CA THR A 114 -2.88 -25.87 10.73
C THR A 114 -2.08 -25.83 12.03
N LEU A 115 -2.72 -25.46 13.12
CA LEU A 115 -2.21 -25.56 14.48
C LEU A 115 -2.99 -26.66 15.19
N THR A 116 -2.30 -27.70 15.64
CA THR A 116 -2.94 -28.87 16.26
C THR A 116 -2.41 -29.07 17.67
N LYS A 117 -3.31 -29.22 18.65
CA LYS A 117 -2.99 -29.52 20.05
C LYS A 117 -3.95 -30.60 20.56
N GLY A 118 -3.46 -31.83 20.71
CA GLY A 118 -4.31 -32.99 21.00
C GLY A 118 -5.42 -33.11 19.94
N ASP A 119 -6.67 -33.11 20.37
CA ASP A 119 -7.84 -33.20 19.49
C ASP A 119 -8.27 -31.85 18.89
N THR A 120 -7.73 -30.74 19.39
CA THR A 120 -8.07 -29.41 18.90
C THR A 120 -7.25 -29.07 17.66
N LYS A 121 -7.93 -28.80 16.55
CA LYS A 121 -7.33 -28.35 15.29
C LYS A 121 -7.88 -27.00 14.87
N VAL A 122 -6.98 -26.02 14.71
CA VAL A 122 -7.26 -24.71 14.12
C VAL A 122 -6.57 -24.63 12.77
N THR A 123 -7.30 -24.21 11.74
CA THR A 123 -6.79 -24.01 10.37
C THR A 123 -6.90 -22.53 10.05
N LEU A 124 -5.81 -21.94 9.61
CA LEU A 124 -5.73 -20.58 9.09
C LEU A 124 -5.41 -20.69 7.60
N ASP A 125 -6.26 -20.19 6.72
CA ASP A 125 -6.10 -20.38 5.28
C ASP A 125 -6.62 -19.19 4.46
N ASN A 126 -6.37 -19.22 3.14
CA ASN A 126 -6.69 -18.14 2.21
C ASN A 126 -6.06 -16.80 2.63
N PHE A 127 -4.74 -16.82 2.81
CA PHE A 127 -4.03 -15.63 3.26
C PHE A 127 -4.02 -14.53 2.19
N VAL A 128 -4.21 -13.30 2.66
CA VAL A 128 -4.07 -12.08 1.86
C VAL A 128 -3.12 -11.15 2.60
N ILE A 129 -2.03 -10.78 1.92
CA ILE A 129 -1.03 -9.83 2.40
C ILE A 129 -1.37 -8.46 1.85
N ASP A 130 -1.53 -7.48 2.73
CA ASP A 130 -1.64 -6.06 2.40
C ASP A 130 -0.38 -5.36 2.93
N PRO A 131 0.57 -4.95 2.07
CA PRO A 131 1.75 -4.20 2.47
C PRO A 131 1.50 -2.69 2.68
N GLY A 132 0.24 -2.24 2.63
CA GLY A 132 -0.20 -0.86 2.86
C GLY A 132 0.02 -0.36 4.29
N ASP A 133 -0.72 0.68 4.68
CA ASP A 133 -0.68 1.25 6.03
C ASP A 133 -2.05 1.11 6.71
N PRO A 134 -2.23 0.17 7.65
CA PRO A 134 -1.21 -0.70 8.24
C PRO A 134 -0.87 -1.92 7.37
N ALA A 135 0.38 -2.38 7.44
CA ALA A 135 0.82 -3.59 6.74
C ALA A 135 0.39 -4.83 7.52
N ILE A 136 -0.52 -5.63 6.95
CA ILE A 136 -1.19 -6.74 7.65
C ILE A 136 -1.32 -7.97 6.78
N LEU A 137 -1.45 -9.12 7.44
CA LEU A 137 -1.84 -10.38 6.82
C LEU A 137 -3.19 -10.80 7.38
N THR A 138 -4.15 -10.96 6.50
CA THR A 138 -5.51 -11.42 6.82
C THR A 138 -5.75 -12.82 6.28
N GLY A 139 -6.68 -13.54 6.90
CA GLY A 139 -7.06 -14.85 6.40
C GLY A 139 -8.31 -15.39 7.08
N ARG A 140 -8.77 -16.53 6.58
CA ARG A 140 -9.87 -17.29 7.15
C ARG A 140 -9.37 -18.14 8.31
N VAL A 141 -10.17 -18.25 9.36
CA VAL A 141 -9.88 -19.10 10.52
C VAL A 141 -11.01 -20.10 10.70
N SER A 142 -10.63 -21.36 10.84
CA SER A 142 -11.55 -22.46 11.12
C SER A 142 -11.07 -23.26 12.33
N ALA A 143 -11.94 -23.54 13.29
CA ALA A 143 -11.64 -24.36 14.46
C ALA A 143 -12.56 -25.59 14.48
N GLY A 144 -11.99 -26.79 14.61
CA GLY A 144 -12.77 -28.03 14.58
C GLY A 144 -13.60 -28.22 13.31
N GLY A 145 -13.12 -27.70 12.17
CA GLY A 145 -13.81 -27.77 10.88
C GLY A 145 -14.94 -26.75 10.68
N LYS A 146 -15.20 -25.86 11.64
CA LYS A 146 -16.15 -24.74 11.49
C LYS A 146 -15.40 -23.44 11.27
N VAL A 147 -15.83 -22.65 10.29
CA VAL A 147 -15.31 -21.30 10.09
C VAL A 147 -15.73 -20.43 11.27
N VAL A 148 -14.74 -19.85 11.96
CA VAL A 148 -14.95 -18.92 13.07
C VAL A 148 -14.80 -17.46 12.63
N ALA A 149 -14.01 -17.23 11.59
CA ALA A 149 -13.86 -15.93 10.94
C ALA A 149 -13.56 -16.13 9.45
N GLU A 150 -14.32 -15.48 8.57
CA GLU A 150 -14.11 -15.55 7.11
C GLU A 150 -12.90 -14.74 6.66
N SER A 151 -12.67 -13.60 7.31
CA SER A 151 -11.48 -12.75 7.10
C SER A 151 -11.23 -11.97 8.38
N THR A 152 -10.07 -12.20 8.99
CA THR A 152 -9.60 -11.45 10.15
C THR A 152 -8.11 -11.18 10.02
N THR A 153 -7.64 -10.12 10.67
CA THR A 153 -6.21 -9.86 10.80
C THR A 153 -5.58 -10.93 11.68
N LEU A 154 -4.55 -11.59 11.14
CA LEU A 154 -3.84 -12.69 11.80
C LEU A 154 -2.45 -12.26 12.25
N PHE A 155 -1.76 -11.54 11.37
CA PHE A 155 -0.40 -11.10 11.62
C PHE A 155 -0.24 -9.65 11.21
N ASP A 156 0.55 -8.92 11.99
CA ASP A 156 1.03 -7.60 11.64
C ASP A 156 2.37 -7.76 10.93
N LEU A 157 2.59 -6.95 9.90
CA LEU A 157 3.77 -7.00 9.06
C LEU A 157 4.59 -5.73 9.27
N ASN A 158 5.89 -5.89 9.46
CA ASN A 158 6.81 -4.78 9.59
C ASN A 158 7.86 -4.81 8.48
N GLY A 159 7.71 -3.87 7.54
CA GLY A 159 8.60 -3.69 6.40
C GLY A 159 9.82 -2.79 6.66
N SER A 160 10.01 -2.27 7.89
CA SER A 160 11.15 -1.39 8.22
C SER A 160 12.52 -2.07 8.07
N THR A 161 12.54 -3.40 8.13
CA THR A 161 13.73 -4.25 7.98
C THR A 161 13.90 -4.82 6.57
N LEU A 162 13.12 -4.33 5.60
CA LEU A 162 13.20 -4.78 4.21
C LEU A 162 14.57 -4.49 3.61
N LYS A 163 15.15 -5.52 2.99
CA LYS A 163 16.32 -5.37 2.13
C LYS A 163 15.90 -4.75 0.80
N PRO A 164 16.84 -4.11 0.07
CA PRO A 164 16.60 -3.68 -1.31
C PRO A 164 16.08 -4.85 -2.16
N ILE A 165 15.11 -4.57 -3.03
CA ILE A 165 14.56 -5.57 -3.96
C ILE A 165 15.69 -6.13 -4.81
N SER A 166 15.80 -7.45 -4.86
CA SER A 166 16.73 -8.14 -5.74
C SER A 166 15.99 -8.60 -6.99
N VAL A 167 16.41 -8.13 -8.16
CA VAL A 167 15.83 -8.53 -9.44
C VAL A 167 16.78 -9.49 -10.14
N ASP A 168 16.30 -10.70 -10.40
CA ASP A 168 17.00 -11.66 -11.25
C ASP A 168 16.40 -11.62 -12.65
N SER A 169 17.06 -10.87 -13.53
CA SER A 169 16.65 -10.74 -14.93
C SER A 169 16.77 -12.05 -15.72
N SER A 170 17.62 -12.98 -15.29
CA SER A 170 17.81 -14.28 -15.96
C SER A 170 16.67 -15.23 -15.61
N ALA A 171 16.27 -15.27 -14.35
CA ALA A 171 15.12 -16.04 -13.88
C ALA A 171 13.78 -15.35 -14.18
N GLY A 172 13.79 -14.04 -14.46
CA GLY A 172 12.57 -13.25 -14.63
C GLY A 172 11.79 -13.10 -13.32
N THR A 173 12.50 -12.95 -12.19
CA THR A 173 11.91 -12.86 -10.86
C THR A 173 12.42 -11.65 -10.08
N ALA A 174 11.63 -11.20 -9.12
CA ALA A 174 12.01 -10.21 -8.12
C ALA A 174 11.78 -10.79 -6.72
N THR A 175 12.76 -10.59 -5.85
CA THR A 175 12.77 -11.09 -4.48
C THR A 175 12.81 -9.92 -3.51
N LEU A 176 11.88 -9.95 -2.54
CA LEU A 176 11.82 -9.01 -1.43
C LEU A 176 11.93 -9.81 -0.12
N THR A 177 12.93 -9.51 0.69
CA THR A 177 13.19 -10.21 1.96
C THR A 177 13.32 -9.21 3.09
N GLY A 178 12.83 -9.61 4.26
CA GLY A 178 13.09 -8.88 5.51
C GLY A 178 11.84 -8.33 6.17
N THR A 179 10.64 -8.69 5.72
CA THR A 179 9.42 -8.31 6.43
C THR A 179 9.33 -9.14 7.71
N THR A 180 9.34 -8.49 8.86
CA THR A 180 9.11 -9.17 10.14
C THR A 180 7.62 -9.43 10.29
N VAL A 181 7.26 -10.67 10.61
CA VAL A 181 5.86 -11.10 10.81
C VAL A 181 5.63 -11.28 12.30
N THR A 182 4.66 -10.55 12.86
CA THR A 182 4.30 -10.65 14.28
C THR A 182 2.85 -11.07 14.46
N LEU A 183 2.56 -11.84 15.51
CA LEU A 183 1.19 -12.26 15.84
C LEU A 183 0.35 -11.06 16.24
N ASN A 184 -0.82 -10.88 15.60
CA ASN A 184 -1.75 -9.83 16.02
C ASN A 184 -2.35 -10.15 17.40
N SER A 185 -2.59 -9.13 18.22
CA SER A 185 -3.14 -9.32 19.57
C SER A 185 -4.50 -10.02 19.58
N GLY A 186 -5.43 -9.61 18.71
CA GLY A 186 -6.75 -10.23 18.60
C GLY A 186 -6.66 -11.69 18.13
N ALA A 187 -5.75 -11.99 17.21
CA ALA A 187 -5.48 -13.36 16.78
C ALA A 187 -4.86 -14.21 17.91
N ALA A 188 -3.93 -13.65 18.68
CA ALA A 188 -3.33 -14.31 19.85
C ALA A 188 -4.41 -14.67 20.88
N GLU A 189 -5.30 -13.75 21.21
CA GLU A 189 -6.43 -13.97 22.13
C GLU A 189 -7.37 -15.08 21.62
N ALA A 190 -7.71 -15.07 20.34
CA ALA A 190 -8.55 -16.11 19.75
C ALA A 190 -7.88 -17.50 19.80
N LEU A 191 -6.58 -17.60 19.47
CA LEU A 191 -5.81 -18.84 19.54
C LEU A 191 -5.66 -19.33 20.99
N ASN A 192 -5.38 -18.43 21.91
CA ASN A 192 -5.34 -18.68 23.35
C ASN A 192 -6.66 -19.26 23.86
N GLY A 193 -7.78 -18.67 23.46
CA GLY A 193 -9.12 -19.19 23.74
C GLY A 193 -9.33 -20.60 23.18
N ALA A 194 -8.96 -20.83 21.92
CA ALA A 194 -9.11 -22.13 21.26
C ALA A 194 -8.26 -23.23 21.91
N PHE A 195 -7.03 -22.92 22.33
CA PHE A 195 -6.09 -23.88 22.91
C PHE A 195 -6.07 -23.90 24.45
N SER A 196 -6.95 -23.12 25.09
CA SER A 196 -6.99 -22.93 26.55
C SER A 196 -5.60 -22.63 27.12
N THR A 197 -4.96 -21.60 26.57
CA THR A 197 -3.62 -21.14 26.96
C THR A 197 -3.56 -19.62 26.96
N ASP A 198 -2.55 -19.05 27.59
CA ASP A 198 -2.27 -17.63 27.68
C ASP A 198 -0.85 -17.29 27.21
N ALA A 199 -0.13 -18.27 26.65
CA ALA A 199 1.27 -18.14 26.28
C ALA A 199 1.49 -17.39 24.97
N LEU A 200 0.53 -17.39 24.03
CA LEU A 200 0.66 -16.60 22.81
C LEU A 200 0.36 -15.14 23.12
N LYS A 201 1.29 -14.23 22.81
CA LYS A 201 1.10 -12.80 23.03
C LYS A 201 1.04 -12.08 21.69
N GLY A 202 0.26 -11.00 21.63
CA GLY A 202 0.35 -10.06 20.52
C GLY A 202 1.76 -9.49 20.43
N GLY A 203 2.26 -9.30 19.21
CA GLY A 203 3.63 -8.85 18.94
C GLY A 203 4.68 -9.95 18.98
N THR A 204 4.33 -11.22 19.28
CA THR A 204 5.28 -12.33 19.18
C THR A 204 5.79 -12.45 17.75
N VAL A 205 7.11 -12.41 17.58
CA VAL A 205 7.76 -12.59 16.27
C VAL A 205 7.57 -14.03 15.84
N ILE A 206 6.89 -14.21 14.71
CA ILE A 206 6.65 -15.52 14.09
C ILE A 206 7.81 -15.90 13.19
N GLY A 207 8.38 -14.91 12.50
CA GLY A 207 9.44 -15.14 11.54
C GLY A 207 9.70 -13.97 10.60
N ILE A 208 10.53 -14.25 9.60
CA ILE A 208 10.93 -13.29 8.56
C ILE A 208 10.40 -13.79 7.22
N ALA A 209 9.61 -12.95 6.55
CA ALA A 209 9.06 -13.25 5.23
C ALA A 209 10.01 -12.87 4.09
N THR A 210 9.97 -13.70 3.05
CA THR A 210 10.60 -13.53 1.74
C THR A 210 9.54 -13.77 0.67
N ILE A 211 9.36 -12.81 -0.21
CA ILE A 211 8.37 -12.84 -1.29
C ILE A 211 9.13 -12.94 -2.61
N VAL A 212 8.77 -13.92 -3.45
CA VAL A 212 9.34 -14.08 -4.79
C VAL A 212 8.22 -14.02 -5.82
N VAL A 213 8.28 -13.01 -6.70
CA VAL A 213 7.30 -12.75 -7.76
C VAL A 213 7.95 -12.86 -9.14
N ASN A 214 7.17 -13.18 -10.17
CA ASN A 214 7.67 -13.13 -11.54
C ASN A 214 7.57 -11.71 -12.07
N THR A 215 8.66 -11.17 -12.62
CA THR A 215 8.71 -9.83 -13.22
C THR A 215 8.09 -9.78 -14.61
N LYS A 216 7.81 -10.94 -15.23
CA LYS A 216 7.20 -11.05 -16.57
C LYS A 216 5.66 -11.13 -16.56
N SER A 217 5.01 -10.69 -15.49
CA SER A 217 3.54 -10.74 -15.39
C SER A 217 2.92 -9.43 -15.88
N GLY A 218 2.67 -9.32 -17.19
CA GLY A 218 1.81 -8.31 -17.84
C GLY A 218 2.16 -6.83 -17.57
N ASP A 219 2.79 -6.17 -18.55
CA ASP A 219 3.04 -4.72 -18.59
C ASP A 219 3.82 -4.14 -17.41
N MET A 220 5.13 -4.39 -17.38
CA MET A 220 6.03 -3.36 -16.83
C MET A 220 6.32 -2.34 -17.95
N PRO A 221 5.74 -1.13 -17.94
CA PRO A 221 6.36 -0.02 -18.64
C PRO A 221 7.67 0.27 -17.91
N MET A 222 8.77 -0.26 -18.43
CA MET A 222 10.10 0.22 -18.06
C MET A 222 10.09 1.74 -18.31
N PRO A 223 10.33 2.60 -17.32
CA PRO A 223 10.68 3.97 -17.64
C PRO A 223 12.00 3.90 -18.41
N SER A 224 11.91 4.06 -19.73
CA SER A 224 13.04 4.37 -20.56
C SER A 224 13.59 5.70 -20.05
N GLY A 225 14.55 5.62 -19.11
CA GLY A 225 15.54 6.66 -18.92
C GLY A 225 16.28 6.76 -20.24
N GLY A 226 15.75 7.58 -21.14
CA GLY A 226 16.47 8.00 -22.32
C GLY A 226 17.74 8.67 -21.82
N VAL A 227 18.88 8.02 -22.05
CA VAL A 227 20.09 8.81 -22.21
C VAL A 227 19.83 9.63 -23.48
N GLU A 228 19.59 10.93 -23.32
CA GLU A 228 19.81 11.90 -24.38
C GLU A 228 21.28 11.81 -24.78
N THR A 229 21.61 10.84 -25.64
CA THR A 229 22.82 10.92 -26.44
C THR A 229 22.53 11.99 -27.48
N GLY A 230 22.76 13.25 -27.10
CA GLY A 230 22.76 14.41 -27.98
C GLY A 230 23.72 14.16 -29.14
N GLY A 231 23.17 13.58 -30.19
CA GLY A 231 23.86 13.24 -31.43
C GLY A 231 23.32 14.11 -32.55
N GLY A 232 24.05 15.20 -32.81
CA GLY A 232 24.23 15.80 -34.14
C GLY A 232 22.99 16.18 -34.95
N SER A 233 22.72 17.48 -35.04
CA SER A 233 22.17 18.09 -36.25
C SER A 233 22.68 19.53 -36.36
N THR A 234 23.92 19.70 -36.82
CA THR A 234 24.33 20.93 -37.50
C THR A 234 24.00 20.76 -38.98
N SER A 235 22.78 21.13 -39.35
CA SER A 235 22.39 21.38 -40.74
C SER A 235 21.91 22.82 -40.73
N GLY A 236 22.78 23.77 -41.09
CA GLY A 236 22.99 24.11 -42.50
C GLY A 236 22.15 25.35 -42.78
N ILE A 237 22.72 26.52 -42.49
CA ILE A 237 22.10 27.83 -42.73
C ILE A 237 22.59 28.30 -44.10
N GLU A 238 21.78 28.05 -45.12
CA GLU A 238 21.80 28.64 -46.46
C GLU A 238 20.32 28.60 -46.91
N ASP A 239 19.63 29.58 -47.47
CA ASP A 239 19.87 30.97 -47.82
C ASP A 239 18.46 31.55 -48.17
N SER A 240 18.31 32.87 -48.06
CA SER A 240 17.40 33.78 -48.79
C SER A 240 15.98 33.37 -49.29
N GLY A 241 14.97 34.16 -48.90
CA GLY A 241 13.70 34.31 -49.65
C GLY A 241 12.53 34.82 -48.79
N LEU A 242 12.33 36.13 -48.62
CA LEU A 242 11.47 37.01 -49.43
C LEU A 242 9.97 37.04 -49.00
N ILE A 243 9.65 38.11 -48.23
CA ILE A 243 8.48 39.04 -48.27
C ILE A 243 7.04 38.52 -48.09
N VAL A 244 6.28 39.36 -47.36
CA VAL A 244 4.84 39.74 -47.50
C VAL A 244 3.98 39.10 -46.41
N ALA A 245 3.09 39.78 -45.67
CA ALA A 245 2.78 41.17 -45.34
C ALA A 245 1.59 41.10 -44.35
N GLY A 246 1.40 42.14 -43.54
CA GLY A 246 0.20 42.37 -42.73
C GLY A 246 0.47 42.22 -41.23
N GLY A 247 0.58 43.24 -40.41
CA GLY A 247 0.20 44.64 -40.57
C GLY A 247 -0.70 45.05 -39.40
N VAL A 248 -0.09 45.73 -38.40
CA VAL A 248 -0.59 46.87 -37.58
C VAL A 248 -1.82 46.60 -36.66
N LEU A 249 -2.02 47.07 -35.43
CA LEU A 249 -1.76 48.31 -34.65
C LEU A 249 -1.82 47.94 -33.14
N LEU A 250 -0.88 48.28 -32.26
CA LEU A 250 -0.62 49.56 -31.55
C LEU A 250 -1.78 50.15 -30.72
N LEU A 251 -1.42 50.57 -29.49
CA LEU A 251 -2.07 51.44 -28.46
C LEU A 251 -2.31 50.66 -27.15
N GLY A 252 -1.84 51.01 -25.95
CA GLY A 252 -1.19 52.22 -25.42
C GLY A 252 -1.59 52.38 -23.93
N ALA A 253 -0.76 53.10 -23.15
CA ALA A 253 -0.93 53.56 -21.75
C ALA A 253 -0.66 52.53 -20.62
N ALA A 254 0.44 52.62 -19.85
CA ALA A 254 0.85 53.66 -18.88
C ALA A 254 0.02 53.65 -17.58
N GLY A 255 0.67 53.39 -16.43
CA GLY A 255 0.14 53.83 -15.13
C GLY A 255 0.53 53.01 -13.89
N ALA A 256 1.39 53.62 -13.07
CA ALA A 256 1.39 53.60 -11.59
C ALA A 256 2.02 52.42 -10.81
N VAL A 257 3.23 52.73 -10.37
CA VAL A 257 3.89 52.39 -9.10
C VAL A 257 2.94 52.32 -7.90
N ALA A 258 3.06 51.27 -7.06
CA ALA A 258 2.77 51.35 -5.63
C ALA A 258 3.66 50.38 -4.82
N VAL A 259 4.57 50.98 -4.07
CA VAL A 259 5.41 50.37 -3.03
C VAL A 259 4.57 50.25 -1.75
N SER A 260 4.56 49.09 -1.10
CA SER A 260 4.14 48.99 0.31
C SER A 260 5.05 48.06 1.12
N ARG A 261 5.95 48.77 1.82
CA ARG A 261 6.76 48.48 3.00
C ARG A 261 6.46 47.22 3.82
N ARG A 262 7.54 46.46 4.06
CA ARG A 262 7.73 45.57 5.22
C ARG A 262 7.62 46.37 6.53
N ARG A 263 6.81 45.88 7.47
CA ARG A 263 6.97 46.21 8.90
C ARG A 263 7.62 45.02 9.60
N ALA A 264 8.86 45.23 10.02
CA ALA A 264 9.54 44.41 11.00
C ALA A 264 8.84 44.61 12.36
N GLY A 265 8.49 43.51 13.02
CA GLY A 265 8.11 43.51 14.42
C GLY A 265 9.35 43.55 15.29
N SER A 266 9.45 44.54 16.19
CA SER A 266 10.29 44.43 17.38
C SER A 266 9.42 43.94 18.53
N ARG A 267 9.91 42.90 19.23
CA ARG A 267 9.45 42.46 20.54
C ARG A 267 10.61 42.65 21.49
N SER A 268 10.40 43.44 22.54
CA SER A 268 11.13 43.42 23.81
C SER A 268 10.11 43.78 24.88
#